data_AF-A0A972NFQ8-F1
#
_entry.id   AF-A0A972NFQ8-F1
#
_cell.length_a   1.000
_cell.length_b   1.000
_cell.length_c   1.000
_cell.angle_alpha   90.00
_cell.angle_beta   90.00
_cell.angle_gamma   90.00
#
_symmetry.space_group_name_H-M   'P 1'
#
loop_
_entity.id
_entity.type
_entity.pdbx_description
1 polymer ?
#
loop_
_entity_poly.entity_id
_entity_poly.type
_entity_poly.pdbx_seq_one_letter_code
_entity_poly.pdbx_strand_id
1 'polypeptide(L)'
;MELWAKVGDEKVKLQGSMVKVLEELLERGKGKEVRLLSFHAGQKERRRLKRELRCANKNLLEAARNYVRWYYAIEARKLRRQIKELKRKERVNSKGIRFLPKGVETKIAELQKKLEEVNAKLSSL
;
A
#
# COMPACT_ATOMS: atom_id res chain seq x y z
N MET A 1 1.70 -10.78 -10.15
CA MET A 1 1.21 -11.87 -9.29
C MET A 1 -0.10 -12.38 -9.83
N GLU A 2 -0.25 -13.70 -9.86
CA GLU A 2 -1.49 -14.42 -10.13
C GLU A 2 -1.89 -15.18 -8.86
N LEU A 3 -3.15 -15.09 -8.47
CA LEU A 3 -3.70 -15.70 -7.26
C LEU A 3 -5.00 -16.40 -7.60
N TRP A 4 -5.10 -17.67 -7.24
CA TRP A 4 -6.32 -18.45 -7.28
C TRP A 4 -6.81 -18.64 -5.85
N ALA A 5 -8.04 -18.18 -5.59
CA ALA A 5 -8.70 -18.34 -4.31
C ALA A 5 -10.12 -18.87 -4.51
N LYS A 6 -10.59 -19.68 -3.56
CA LYS A 6 -12.01 -20.00 -3.42
C LYS A 6 -12.62 -18.96 -2.47
N VAL A 7 -13.66 -18.26 -2.91
CA VAL A 7 -14.39 -17.24 -2.13
C VAL A 7 -15.83 -17.71 -2.01
N GLY A 8 -16.22 -18.22 -0.84
CA GLY A 8 -17.45 -19.00 -0.69
C GLY A 8 -17.40 -20.24 -1.58
N ASP A 9 -18.29 -20.33 -2.57
CA ASP A 9 -18.34 -21.43 -3.53
C ASP A 9 -17.70 -21.15 -4.88
N GLU A 10 -17.32 -19.91 -5.14
CA GLU A 10 -16.74 -19.49 -6.40
C GLU A 10 -15.22 -19.59 -6.38
N LYS A 11 -14.64 -20.03 -7.51
CA LYS A 11 -13.19 -19.95 -7.75
C LYS A 11 -12.91 -18.67 -8.52
N VAL A 12 -12.05 -17.83 -7.95
CA VAL A 12 -11.69 -16.54 -8.53
C VAL A 12 -10.21 -16.54 -8.87
N LYS A 13 -9.90 -16.08 -10.09
CA LYS A 13 -8.54 -15.76 -10.53
C LYS A 13 -8.34 -14.25 -10.40
N LEU A 14 -7.31 -13.84 -9.67
CA LEU A 14 -6.89 -12.45 -9.51
C LEU A 14 -5.49 -12.26 -10.07
N GLN A 15 -5.28 -11.25 -10.91
CA GLN A 15 -4.00 -11.02 -11.59
C GLN A 15 -3.63 -9.54 -11.59
N GLY A 16 -2.37 -9.22 -11.27
CA GLY A 16 -1.88 -7.84 -11.26
C GLY A 16 -0.69 -7.64 -10.34
N SER A 17 -0.53 -6.42 -9.83
CA SER A 17 0.43 -6.15 -8.76
C SER A 17 -0.03 -6.83 -7.47
N MET A 18 0.92 -7.26 -6.63
CA MET A 18 0.60 -7.98 -5.39
C MET A 18 -0.37 -7.20 -4.48
N VAL A 19 -0.21 -5.88 -4.39
CA VAL A 19 -1.10 -5.01 -3.59
C VAL A 19 -2.53 -5.03 -4.15
N LYS A 20 -2.69 -4.77 -5.46
CA LYS A 20 -4.02 -4.72 -6.10
C LYS A 20 -4.75 -6.06 -5.98
N VAL A 21 -4.04 -7.16 -6.20
CA VAL A 21 -4.60 -8.52 -6.08
C VAL A 21 -5.10 -8.78 -4.65
N LEU A 22 -4.36 -8.33 -3.63
CA LEU A 22 -4.75 -8.53 -2.24
C LEU A 22 -5.83 -7.56 -1.78
N GLU A 23 -5.87 -6.33 -2.29
CA GLU A 23 -6.99 -5.40 -2.09
C GLU A 23 -8.29 -5.96 -2.66
N GLU A 24 -8.26 -6.43 -3.91
CA GLU A 24 -9.43 -7.03 -4.56
C GLU A 24 -9.90 -8.29 -3.82
N LEU A 25 -8.97 -9.09 -3.31
CA LEU A 25 -9.31 -10.23 -2.46
C LEU A 25 -10.01 -9.81 -1.17
N LEU A 26 -9.54 -8.75 -0.51
CA LEU A 26 -10.15 -8.23 0.71
C LEU A 26 -11.58 -7.74 0.43
N GLU A 27 -11.81 -7.09 -0.70
CA GLU A 27 -13.15 -6.64 -1.10
C GLU A 27 -14.09 -7.81 -1.38
N ARG A 28 -13.67 -8.75 -2.23
CA ARG A 28 -14.48 -9.92 -2.61
C ARG A 28 -14.72 -10.88 -1.44
N GLY A 29 -13.79 -10.94 -0.49
CA GLY A 29 -13.82 -11.84 0.66
C GLY A 29 -14.59 -11.31 1.87
N LYS A 30 -15.12 -10.08 1.85
CA LYS A 30 -15.90 -9.54 2.98
C LYS A 30 -17.09 -10.44 3.29
N GLY A 31 -17.14 -10.96 4.52
CA GLY A 31 -18.23 -11.81 5.00
C GLY A 31 -18.26 -13.22 4.38
N LYS A 32 -17.23 -13.66 3.66
CA LYS A 32 -17.15 -14.98 3.02
C LYS A 32 -15.94 -15.76 3.51
N GLU A 33 -16.05 -17.09 3.48
CA GLU A 33 -14.89 -17.95 3.70
C GLU A 33 -13.96 -17.87 2.48
N VAL A 34 -12.67 -17.65 2.73
CA VAL A 34 -11.67 -17.52 1.67
C VAL A 34 -10.58 -18.56 1.86
N ARG A 35 -10.40 -19.42 0.85
CA ARG A 35 -9.35 -20.44 0.83
C ARG A 35 -8.36 -20.18 -0.30
N LEU A 36 -7.08 -20.22 0.03
CA LEU A 36 -6.00 -20.17 -0.95
C LEU A 36 -5.96 -21.48 -1.74
N LEU A 37 -6.01 -21.42 -3.08
CA LEU A 37 -5.82 -22.59 -3.94
C LEU A 37 -4.38 -22.63 -4.44
N SER A 38 -3.96 -21.60 -5.17
CA SER A 38 -2.61 -21.50 -5.71
C SER A 38 -2.23 -20.04 -5.90
N PHE A 39 -0.93 -19.75 -5.96
CA PHE A 39 -0.46 -18.42 -6.31
C PHE A 39 0.90 -18.48 -6.98
N HIS A 40 1.11 -17.55 -7.92
CA HIS A 40 2.35 -17.36 -8.63
C HIS A 40 2.78 -15.89 -8.58
N ALA A 41 4.01 -15.63 -8.14
CA ALA A 41 4.52 -14.27 -8.01
C ALA A 41 6.05 -14.24 -8.13
N GLY A 42 6.66 -13.05 -8.16
CA GLY A 42 8.11 -12.92 -8.09
C GLY A 42 8.67 -13.53 -6.81
N GLN A 43 9.96 -13.89 -6.78
CA GLN A 43 10.55 -14.57 -5.61
C GLN A 43 10.42 -13.74 -4.31
N LYS A 44 10.64 -12.43 -4.38
CA LYS A 44 10.50 -11.51 -3.23
C LYS A 44 9.06 -11.42 -2.73
N GLU A 45 8.11 -11.25 -3.64
CA GLU A 45 6.67 -11.21 -3.35
C GLU A 45 6.20 -12.51 -2.71
N ARG A 46 6.57 -13.66 -3.29
CA ARG A 46 6.25 -14.99 -2.72
C ARG A 46 6.77 -15.15 -1.30
N ARG A 47 8.04 -14.78 -1.06
CA ARG A 47 8.64 -14.87 0.29
C ARG A 47 7.90 -13.99 1.29
N ARG A 48 7.48 -12.79 0.88
CA ARG A 48 6.71 -11.89 1.74
C ARG A 48 5.34 -12.46 2.05
N LEU A 49 4.57 -12.89 1.05
CA LEU A 49 3.24 -13.48 1.27
C LEU A 49 3.30 -14.72 2.17
N LYS A 50 4.29 -15.60 1.95
CA LYS A 50 4.51 -16.78 2.81
C LYS A 50 4.86 -16.41 4.26
N ARG A 51 5.45 -15.25 4.52
CA ARG A 51 5.68 -14.76 5.89
C ARG A 51 4.36 -14.31 6.51
N GLU A 52 3.59 -13.49 5.81
CA GLU A 52 2.28 -13.02 6.30
C GLU A 52 1.31 -14.18 6.54
N LEU A 53 1.25 -15.16 5.63
CA LEU A 53 0.46 -16.38 5.82
C LEU A 53 0.89 -17.21 7.03
N ARG A 54 2.19 -17.27 7.34
CA ARG A 54 2.66 -17.96 8.55
C ARG A 54 2.29 -17.20 9.81
N CYS A 55 2.39 -15.87 9.80
CA CYS A 55 1.99 -15.02 10.92
C CYS A 55 0.48 -15.08 11.18
N ALA A 56 -0.33 -15.20 10.13
CA ALA A 56 -1.78 -15.24 10.20
C ALA A 56 -2.35 -16.68 10.29
N ASN A 57 -1.57 -17.67 10.72
CA ASN A 57 -2.02 -19.07 10.83
C ASN A 57 -2.71 -19.62 9.56
N LYS A 58 -2.20 -19.26 8.38
CA LYS A 58 -2.71 -19.58 7.04
C LYS A 58 -4.06 -18.93 6.68
N ASN A 59 -4.56 -17.98 7.47
CA ASN A 59 -5.70 -17.14 7.10
C ASN A 59 -5.32 -16.19 5.95
N LEU A 60 -5.92 -16.39 4.77
CA LEU A 60 -5.56 -15.63 3.58
C LEU A 60 -6.02 -14.17 3.66
N LEU A 61 -7.21 -13.90 4.22
CA LEU A 61 -7.73 -12.53 4.34
C LEU A 61 -6.91 -11.71 5.32
N GLU A 62 -6.56 -12.29 6.46
CA GLU A 62 -5.71 -11.62 7.43
C GLU A 62 -4.30 -11.37 6.89
N ALA A 63 -3.71 -12.36 6.21
CA ALA A 63 -2.43 -12.18 5.53
C ALA A 63 -2.48 -11.08 4.45
N ALA A 64 -3.58 -11.01 3.68
CA ALA A 64 -3.80 -9.96 2.70
C ALA A 64 -3.88 -8.58 3.37
N ARG A 65 -4.67 -8.45 4.45
CA ARG A 65 -4.83 -7.21 5.22
C ARG A 65 -3.50 -6.73 5.78
N ASN A 66 -2.72 -7.64 6.39
CA ASN A 66 -1.40 -7.34 6.95
C ASN A 66 -0.43 -6.86 5.87
N TYR A 67 -0.41 -7.52 4.71
CA TYR A 67 0.42 -7.12 3.59
C TYR A 67 0.05 -5.72 3.05
N VAL A 68 -1.23 -5.50 2.77
CA VAL A 68 -1.70 -4.23 2.20
C VAL A 68 -1.43 -3.07 3.17
N ARG A 69 -1.69 -3.29 4.47
CA ARG A 69 -1.35 -2.33 5.53
C ARG A 69 0.14 -2.03 5.58
N TRP A 70 0.99 -3.07 5.52
CA TRP A 70 2.45 -2.89 5.49
C TRP A 70 2.90 -2.08 4.27
N TYR A 71 2.35 -2.36 3.09
CA TYR A 71 2.70 -1.67 1.86
C TYR A 71 2.38 -0.17 1.95
N TYR A 72 1.14 0.17 2.31
CA TYR A 72 0.72 1.57 2.43
C TYR A 72 1.43 2.29 3.57
N ALA A 73 1.76 1.61 4.68
CA ALA A 73 2.55 2.21 5.74
C ALA A 73 3.96 2.60 5.26
N ILE A 74 4.59 1.78 4.42
CA ILE A 74 5.88 2.13 3.81
C ILE A 74 5.71 3.29 2.82
N GLU A 75 4.68 3.27 1.99
CA GLU A 75 4.40 4.33 1.03
C GLU A 75 4.19 5.67 1.73
N ALA A 76 3.34 5.71 2.75
CA ALA A 76 3.12 6.89 3.58
C ALA A 76 4.42 7.41 4.19
N ARG A 77 5.30 6.52 4.70
CA ARG A 77 6.62 6.91 5.24
C ARG A 77 7.51 7.53 4.15
N LYS A 78 7.53 6.97 2.95
CA LYS A 78 8.29 7.51 1.81
C LYS A 78 7.80 8.90 1.42
N LEU A 79 6.49 9.07 1.30
CA LEU A 79 5.86 10.36 0.97
C LEU A 79 6.17 11.42 2.05
N ARG A 80 6.02 11.08 3.33
CA ARG A 80 6.38 11.97 4.44
C ARG A 80 7.85 12.39 4.39
N ARG A 81 8.75 11.45 4.07
CA ARG A 81 10.19 11.75 3.94
C ARG A 81 10.45 12.70 2.76
N GLN A 82 9.86 12.47 1.60
CA GLN A 82 10.00 13.34 0.44
C GLN A 82 9.48 14.75 0.72
N ILE A 83 8.31 14.89 1.36
CA ILE A 83 7.76 16.18 1.78
C ILE A 83 8.72 16.89 2.72
N LYS A 84 9.26 16.17 3.73
CA LYS A 84 10.24 16.73 4.68
C LYS A 84 11.51 17.22 3.97
N GLU A 85 12.03 16.45 3.04
CA GLU A 85 13.22 16.81 2.25
C GLU A 85 12.97 18.02 1.34
N LEU A 86 11.78 18.15 0.76
CA LEU A 86 11.40 19.33 -0.03
C LEU A 86 11.21 20.57 0.84
N LYS A 87 10.56 20.46 2.01
CA LYS A 87 10.41 21.56 2.96
C LYS A 87 11.75 22.07 3.47
N ARG A 88 12.76 21.20 3.61
CA ARG A 88 14.13 21.59 3.97
C ARG A 88 14.84 22.46 2.94
N LYS A 89 14.32 22.57 1.70
CA LYS A 89 14.88 23.45 0.66
C LYS A 89 14.44 24.91 0.80
N GLU A 90 13.66 25.23 1.83
CA GLU A 90 13.29 26.59 2.19
C GLU A 90 14.55 27.46 2.35
N ARG A 91 14.53 28.64 1.73
CA ARG A 91 15.62 29.62 1.77
C ARG A 91 15.12 30.90 2.42
N VAL A 92 16.04 31.66 2.98
CA VAL A 92 15.78 32.98 3.55
C VAL A 92 16.43 34.02 2.64
N ASN A 93 15.68 35.04 2.23
CA ASN A 93 16.27 36.15 1.47
C ASN A 93 16.90 37.20 2.42
N SER A 94 17.57 38.20 1.86
CA SER A 94 18.17 39.31 2.63
C SER A 94 17.17 40.12 3.47
N LYS A 95 15.87 40.02 3.17
CA LYS A 95 14.77 40.65 3.93
C LYS A 95 14.21 39.74 5.03
N GLY A 96 14.81 38.57 5.28
CA GLY A 96 14.33 37.61 6.27
C GLY A 96 13.10 36.80 5.84
N ILE A 97 12.63 36.96 4.60
CA ILE A 97 11.45 36.25 4.08
C ILE A 97 11.86 34.83 3.70
N ARG A 98 11.14 33.86 4.26
CA ARG A 98 11.26 32.45 3.88
C ARG A 98 10.51 32.18 2.59
N PHE A 99 11.15 31.51 1.65
CA PHE A 99 10.54 31.11 0.39
C PHE A 99 11.04 29.75 -0.05
N LEU A 100 10.20 29.03 -0.79
CA LEU A 100 10.58 27.80 -1.47
C LEU A 100 10.92 28.09 -2.93
N PRO A 101 11.84 27.31 -3.55
CA PRO A 101 12.09 27.42 -4.98
C PRO A 101 10.81 27.18 -5.79
N LYS A 102 10.68 27.87 -6.93
CA LYS A 102 9.52 27.78 -7.81
C LYS A 102 9.21 26.31 -8.17
N GLY A 103 7.94 25.91 -8.03
CA GLY A 103 7.47 24.55 -8.32
C GLY A 103 7.72 23.51 -7.21
N VAL A 104 8.45 23.86 -6.14
CA VAL A 104 8.58 22.98 -4.97
C VAL A 104 7.28 22.96 -4.16
N GLU A 105 6.59 24.10 -4.07
CA GLU A 105 5.30 24.21 -3.38
C GLU A 105 4.23 23.35 -4.03
N THR A 106 4.09 23.41 -5.36
CA THR A 106 3.13 22.58 -6.10
C THR A 106 3.44 21.10 -5.92
N LYS A 107 4.72 20.72 -5.97
CA LYS A 107 5.15 19.33 -5.74
C LYS A 107 4.89 18.85 -4.31
N ILE A 108 5.03 19.73 -3.31
CA ILE A 108 4.68 19.42 -1.92
C ILE A 108 3.16 19.19 -1.83
N ALA A 109 2.34 20.04 -2.44
CA ALA A 109 0.89 19.91 -2.43
C ALA A 109 0.42 18.60 -3.10
N GLU A 110 1.00 18.23 -4.24
CA GLU A 110 0.73 16.94 -4.89
C GLU A 110 1.08 15.74 -4.00
N LEU A 111 2.24 15.79 -3.33
CA LEU A 111 2.66 14.72 -2.43
C LEU A 111 1.80 14.65 -1.16
N GLN A 112 1.31 15.80 -0.67
CA GLN A 112 0.37 15.85 0.45
C GLN A 112 -0.96 15.20 0.07
N LYS A 113 -1.51 15.52 -1.11
CA LYS A 113 -2.73 14.88 -1.61
C LYS A 113 -2.58 13.36 -1.72
N LYS A 114 -1.47 12.88 -2.30
CA LYS A 114 -1.15 11.44 -2.36
C LYS A 114 -1.04 10.82 -0.96
N LEU A 115 -0.44 11.52 0.00
CA LEU A 115 -0.31 11.04 1.37
C LEU A 115 -1.67 10.94 2.07
N GLU A 116 -2.57 11.89 1.83
CA GLU A 116 -3.95 11.86 2.33
C GLU A 116 -4.71 10.66 1.77
N GLU A 117 -4.63 10.42 0.46
CA GLU A 117 -5.23 9.25 -0.19
C GLU A 117 -4.72 7.92 0.41
N VAL A 118 -3.40 7.80 0.62
CA VAL A 118 -2.79 6.60 1.23
C VAL A 118 -3.22 6.45 2.70
N ASN A 119 -3.32 7.53 3.47
CA ASN A 119 -3.77 7.45 4.86
C ASN A 119 -5.26 7.07 4.94
N ALA A 120 -6.11 7.57 4.04
CA ALA A 120 -7.51 7.19 3.96
C ALA A 120 -7.67 5.69 3.66
N LYS A 121 -6.85 5.14 2.75
CA LYS A 121 -6.80 3.69 2.52
C LYS A 121 -6.38 2.93 3.76
N LEU A 122 -5.34 3.39 4.47
CA LEU A 122 -4.89 2.76 5.72
C LEU A 122 -5.95 2.75 6.81
N SER A 123 -6.75 3.81 6.93
CA SER A 123 -7.84 3.86 7.91
C SER A 123 -9.02 2.97 7.53
N SER A 124 -9.22 2.72 6.24
CA SER A 124 -10.33 1.89 5.73
C SER A 124 -10.07 0.39 5.80
N LEU A 125 -8.82 -0.02 6.00
CA LEU A 125 -8.36 -1.41 6.00
C LEU A 125 -8.60 -2.11 7.33
#